data_AF-A0A958FYL0-F1
#
_entry.id   AF-A0A958FYL0-F1
#
_cell.length_a   1.000
_cell.length_b   1.000
_cell.length_c   1.000
_cell.angle_alpha   90.00
_cell.angle_beta   90.00
_cell.angle_gamma   90.00
#
_symmetry.space_group_name_H-M   'P 1'
#
loop_
_entity.id
_entity.type
_entity.pdbx_description
1 polymer ?
#
loop_
_entity_poly.entity_id
_entity_poly.type
_entity_poly.pdbx_seq_one_letter_code
_entity_poly.pdbx_strand_id
1 'polypeptide(L)'
;MINLRQQLLEHHHQELAIIMRKAGKMLGLHEKDRNTLKNALQKLLDSNEAAKTSSIIPLAKAIDERLDFVATVKNPEQDNFSERVRRECEEIRIQLVVSAMGASRAQGLACDASADYGETRFALRSLICGIHYAKIEDKLVILLPEISNEDSSSRALAGLEEIVEFERYRSDWVVDFSQVDTMPGIFLANVIFHQDRLRMAGYNLYVSWLRQEAFSAQQTATLEKVLNLVAIGGFLFSR
;
A
#
# COMPACT_ATOMS: atom_id res chain seq x y z
N MET A 1 -6.23 -37.22 15.72
CA MET A 1 -5.54 -36.08 16.37
C MET A 1 -5.35 -34.95 15.37
N ILE A 2 -6.44 -34.28 14.97
CA ILE A 2 -6.41 -33.15 14.01
C ILE A 2 -6.52 -31.79 14.75
N ASN A 3 -6.67 -31.81 16.08
CA ASN A 3 -7.51 -30.81 16.74
C ASN A 3 -6.80 -29.75 17.60
N LEU A 4 -5.49 -29.49 17.42
CA LEU A 4 -4.82 -28.41 18.16
C LEU A 4 -4.21 -27.36 17.24
N ARG A 5 -3.55 -27.79 16.16
CA ARG A 5 -2.95 -26.90 15.18
C ARG A 5 -3.99 -26.10 14.39
N GLN A 6 -5.10 -26.76 14.03
CA GLN A 6 -6.22 -26.14 13.32
C GLN A 6 -7.01 -25.18 14.22
N GLN A 7 -7.20 -25.52 15.50
CA GLN A 7 -7.81 -24.62 16.49
C GLN A 7 -6.93 -23.39 16.81
N LEU A 8 -5.60 -23.55 16.87
CA LEU A 8 -4.66 -22.42 17.04
C LEU A 8 -4.63 -21.51 15.80
N LEU A 9 -4.71 -22.08 14.60
CA LEU A 9 -4.84 -21.33 13.35
C LEU A 9 -6.16 -20.57 13.28
N GLU A 10 -7.28 -21.20 13.63
CA GLU A 10 -8.60 -20.55 13.66
C GLU A 10 -8.68 -19.43 14.71
N HIS A 11 -8.14 -19.64 15.92
CA HIS A 11 -8.07 -18.61 16.96
C HIS A 11 -7.24 -17.40 16.52
N HIS A 12 -6.07 -17.61 15.91
CA HIS A 12 -5.24 -16.52 15.42
C HIS A 12 -5.79 -15.83 14.17
N HIS A 13 -6.50 -16.55 13.29
CA HIS A 13 -7.24 -15.94 12.18
C HIS A 13 -8.41 -15.08 12.67
N GLN A 14 -9.10 -15.49 13.74
CA GLN A 14 -10.12 -14.65 14.38
C GLN A 14 -9.50 -13.39 15.01
N GLU A 15 -8.37 -13.50 15.69
CA GLU A 15 -7.64 -12.34 16.22
C GLU A 15 -7.19 -11.38 15.11
N LEU A 16 -6.67 -11.89 13.98
CA LEU A 16 -6.28 -11.07 12.84
C LEU A 16 -7.48 -10.45 12.12
N ALA A 17 -8.58 -11.17 11.95
CA ALA A 17 -9.81 -10.62 11.39
C ALA A 17 -10.44 -9.56 12.32
N ILE A 18 -10.22 -9.66 13.63
CA ILE A 18 -10.57 -8.63 14.62
C ILE A 18 -9.59 -7.45 14.50
N ILE A 19 -8.28 -7.68 14.38
CA ILE A 19 -7.28 -6.63 14.15
C ILE A 19 -7.53 -5.92 12.82
N MET A 20 -7.95 -6.62 11.76
CA MET A 20 -8.31 -6.07 10.45
C MET A 20 -9.63 -5.29 10.49
N ARG A 21 -10.67 -5.81 11.16
CA ARG A 21 -11.91 -5.06 11.40
C ARG A 21 -11.72 -3.87 12.33
N LYS A 22 -10.77 -3.95 13.26
CA LYS A 22 -10.34 -2.84 14.10
C LYS A 22 -9.44 -1.88 13.33
N ALA A 23 -8.63 -2.35 12.36
CA ALA A 23 -7.79 -1.54 11.48
C ALA A 23 -8.59 -0.71 10.47
N GLY A 24 -9.68 -1.27 9.97
CA GLY A 24 -10.70 -0.47 9.27
C GLY A 24 -11.50 0.48 10.18
N LYS A 25 -11.38 0.35 11.51
CA LYS A 25 -11.97 1.24 12.53
C LYS A 25 -10.88 2.00 13.35
N MET A 26 -9.61 1.99 12.93
CA MET A 26 -8.43 2.23 13.79
C MET A 26 -8.13 3.70 14.09
N LEU A 27 -9.01 4.63 13.72
CA LEU A 27 -8.84 6.06 13.98
C LEU A 27 -9.16 6.50 15.41
N GLY A 28 -9.23 5.55 16.35
CA GLY A 28 -9.45 5.77 17.77
C GLY A 28 -8.74 4.73 18.64
N LEU A 29 -7.48 4.42 18.31
CA LEU A 29 -6.75 3.35 18.98
C LEU A 29 -6.60 3.58 20.50
N HIS A 30 -7.19 2.68 21.28
CA HIS A 30 -6.72 2.43 22.63
C HIS A 30 -5.26 1.98 22.57
N GLU A 31 -4.43 2.49 23.48
CA GLU A 31 -2.99 2.22 23.58
C GLU A 31 -2.59 0.73 23.44
N LYS A 32 -3.44 -0.18 23.93
CA LYS A 32 -3.25 -1.63 23.83
C LYS A 32 -3.22 -2.17 22.39
N ASP A 33 -4.09 -1.68 21.52
CA ASP A 33 -4.18 -2.15 20.13
C ASP A 33 -2.98 -1.60 19.31
N ARG A 34 -2.49 -0.39 19.63
CA ARG A 34 -1.25 0.19 19.07
C ARG A 34 -0.01 -0.63 19.41
N ASN A 35 0.16 -0.98 20.68
CA ASN A 35 1.31 -1.79 21.11
C ASN A 35 1.29 -3.19 20.49
N THR A 36 0.09 -3.75 20.27
CA THR A 36 -0.08 -5.02 19.56
C THR A 36 0.40 -4.93 18.12
N LEU A 37 0.04 -3.85 17.41
CA LEU A 37 0.49 -3.61 16.04
C LEU A 37 2.01 -3.40 15.97
N LYS A 38 2.61 -2.56 16.84
CA LYS A 38 4.07 -2.37 16.91
C LYS A 38 4.80 -3.71 17.10
N ASN A 39 4.36 -4.52 18.07
CA ASN A 39 4.96 -5.83 18.32
C ASN A 39 4.85 -6.78 17.12
N ALA A 40 3.76 -6.68 16.36
CA ALA A 40 3.54 -7.51 15.19
C ALA A 40 4.42 -7.04 14.01
N LEU A 41 4.54 -5.72 13.79
CA LEU A 41 5.44 -5.12 12.81
C LEU A 41 6.89 -5.49 13.10
N GLN A 42 7.33 -5.37 14.36
CA GLN A 42 8.69 -5.75 14.75
C GLN A 42 8.99 -7.21 14.42
N LYS A 43 8.06 -8.13 14.73
CA LYS A 43 8.21 -9.55 14.37
C LYS A 43 8.32 -9.79 12.86
N LEU A 44 7.62 -8.99 12.05
CA LEU A 44 7.72 -9.05 10.58
C LEU A 44 9.10 -8.54 10.12
N LEU A 45 9.58 -7.43 10.67
CA LEU A 45 10.89 -6.86 10.38
C LEU A 45 12.05 -7.79 10.81
N ASP A 46 11.87 -8.53 11.91
CA ASP A 46 12.82 -9.52 12.41
C ASP A 46 12.83 -10.83 11.58
N SER A 47 11.82 -11.05 10.72
CA SER A 47 11.66 -12.29 9.95
C SER A 47 12.35 -12.23 8.58
N ASN A 48 13.47 -12.97 8.48
CA ASN A 48 14.22 -13.46 7.30
C ASN A 48 14.68 -12.44 6.22
N GLU A 49 15.95 -12.53 5.82
CA GLU A 49 16.59 -11.61 4.85
C GLU A 49 16.00 -11.65 3.43
N ALA A 50 15.38 -12.76 3.03
CA ALA A 50 14.74 -12.90 1.71
C ALA A 50 13.51 -11.98 1.52
N ALA A 51 12.96 -11.43 2.60
CA ALA A 51 11.85 -10.47 2.55
C ALA A 51 12.30 -9.02 2.26
N LYS A 52 13.61 -8.72 2.31
CA LYS A 52 14.14 -7.35 2.18
C LYS A 52 13.88 -6.70 0.81
N THR A 53 13.61 -7.49 -0.24
CA THR A 53 13.29 -6.99 -1.58
C THR A 53 11.79 -6.79 -1.82
N SER A 54 10.92 -7.15 -0.86
CA SER A 54 9.48 -6.91 -0.95
C SER A 54 9.16 -5.47 -0.56
N SER A 55 8.27 -4.79 -1.31
CA SER A 55 7.79 -3.45 -0.92
C SER A 55 7.05 -3.44 0.43
N ILE A 56 6.64 -4.61 0.96
CA ILE A 56 5.99 -4.72 2.27
C ILE A 56 6.96 -4.41 3.43
N ILE A 57 8.24 -4.81 3.36
CA ILE A 57 9.17 -4.63 4.50
C ILE A 57 9.52 -3.16 4.70
N PRO A 58 9.95 -2.41 3.67
CA PRO A 58 10.13 -0.96 3.79
C PRO A 58 8.84 -0.23 4.17
N LEU A 59 7.68 -0.70 3.69
CA LEU A 59 6.38 -0.15 4.10
C LEU A 59 6.10 -0.37 5.59
N ALA A 60 6.33 -1.58 6.10
CA ALA A 60 6.16 -1.92 7.51
C ALA A 60 7.06 -1.05 8.40
N LYS A 61 8.29 -0.79 7.96
CA LYS A 61 9.21 0.13 8.64
C LYS A 61 8.69 1.57 8.64
N ALA A 62 8.24 2.07 7.49
CA ALA A 62 7.69 3.43 7.38
C ALA A 62 6.45 3.62 8.26
N ILE A 63 5.59 2.59 8.37
CA ILE A 63 4.43 2.61 9.26
C ILE A 63 4.85 2.61 10.72
N ASP A 64 5.82 1.79 11.13
CA ASP A 64 6.28 1.74 12.53
C ASP A 64 6.78 3.11 13.00
N GLU A 65 7.55 3.80 12.16
CA GLU A 65 8.05 5.17 12.40
C GLU A 65 6.93 6.22 12.49
N ARG A 66 5.77 5.97 11.87
CA ARG A 66 4.66 6.92 11.74
C ARG A 66 3.42 6.54 12.53
N LEU A 67 3.44 5.41 13.23
CA LEU A 67 2.28 4.88 13.93
C LEU A 67 1.78 5.83 15.01
N ASP A 68 2.69 6.53 15.69
CA ASP A 68 2.33 7.51 16.70
C ASP A 68 1.70 8.77 16.09
N PHE A 69 2.10 9.17 14.87
CA PHE A 69 1.43 10.26 14.15
C PHE A 69 -0.04 9.93 13.87
N VAL A 70 -0.31 8.75 13.31
CA VAL A 70 -1.69 8.29 13.02
C VAL A 70 -2.55 8.20 14.29
N ALA A 71 -1.95 7.87 15.44
CA ALA A 71 -2.66 7.71 16.71
C ALA A 71 -2.91 9.02 17.49
N THR A 72 -2.22 10.11 17.17
CA THR A 72 -2.27 11.35 17.99
C THR A 72 -3.40 12.31 17.67
N VAL A 73 -4.07 12.14 16.52
CA VAL A 73 -5.04 13.11 16.01
C VAL A 73 -6.46 12.76 16.46
N LYS A 74 -6.97 13.53 17.43
CA LYS A 74 -8.22 13.24 18.14
C LYS A 74 -9.49 13.81 17.51
N ASN A 75 -9.41 14.70 16.50
CA ASN A 75 -10.59 15.38 15.95
C ASN A 75 -10.50 15.65 14.43
N PRO A 76 -11.10 14.80 13.57
CA PRO A 76 -11.09 14.94 12.11
C PRO A 76 -11.62 16.28 11.58
N GLU A 77 -12.45 16.96 12.37
CA GLU A 77 -13.06 18.25 12.01
C GLU A 77 -12.10 19.43 12.18
N GLN A 78 -11.00 19.26 12.93
CA GLN A 78 -9.97 20.31 13.14
C GLN A 78 -8.72 20.10 12.29
N ASP A 79 -8.58 18.93 11.65
CA ASP A 79 -7.45 18.64 10.79
C ASP A 79 -7.48 19.52 9.54
N ASN A 80 -6.35 20.18 9.29
CA ASN A 80 -6.15 20.80 8.00
C ASN A 80 -6.11 19.72 6.91
N PHE A 81 -6.43 20.09 5.68
CA PHE A 81 -6.50 19.18 4.54
C PHE A 81 -5.24 18.29 4.41
N SER A 82 -4.06 18.87 4.63
CA SER A 82 -2.78 18.17 4.53
C SER A 82 -2.63 17.02 5.54
N GLU A 83 -3.06 17.22 6.78
CA GLU A 83 -3.05 16.19 7.82
C GLU A 83 -4.02 15.05 7.50
N ARG A 84 -5.19 15.40 6.97
CA ARG A 84 -6.21 14.42 6.57
C ARG A 84 -5.73 13.50 5.45
N VAL A 85 -5.19 14.07 4.37
CA VAL A 85 -4.65 13.29 3.24
C VAL A 85 -3.53 12.35 3.68
N ARG A 86 -2.60 12.85 4.50
CA ARG A 86 -1.52 12.02 5.04
C ARG A 86 -2.05 10.88 5.89
N ARG A 87 -3.05 11.15 6.73
CA ARG A 87 -3.65 10.14 7.60
C ARG A 87 -4.35 9.04 6.82
N GLU A 88 -5.21 9.42 5.86
CA GLU A 88 -5.92 8.45 5.00
C GLU A 88 -4.93 7.54 4.24
N CYS A 89 -3.83 8.11 3.73
CA CYS A 89 -2.79 7.30 3.09
C CYS A 89 -2.12 6.32 4.06
N GLU A 90 -1.79 6.75 5.28
CA GLU A 90 -1.18 5.85 6.28
C GLU A 90 -2.16 4.78 6.78
N GLU A 91 -3.46 5.09 6.89
CA GLU A 91 -4.49 4.10 7.22
C GLU A 91 -4.57 2.99 6.17
N ILE A 92 -4.58 3.36 4.87
CA ILE A 92 -4.56 2.40 3.76
C ILE A 92 -3.32 1.50 3.86
N ARG A 93 -2.15 2.08 4.11
CA ARG A 93 -0.89 1.34 4.28
C ARG A 93 -0.93 0.37 5.46
N ILE A 94 -1.47 0.80 6.59
CA ILE A 94 -1.68 -0.07 7.76
C ILE A 94 -2.58 -1.25 7.39
N GLN A 95 -3.70 -1.00 6.71
CA GLN A 95 -4.59 -2.06 6.25
C GLN A 95 -3.88 -3.06 5.34
N LEU A 96 -3.03 -2.59 4.42
CA LEU A 96 -2.24 -3.45 3.53
C LEU A 96 -1.21 -4.30 4.27
N VAL A 97 -0.44 -3.70 5.18
CA VAL A 97 0.57 -4.45 5.95
C VAL A 97 -0.08 -5.45 6.90
N VAL A 98 -1.17 -5.09 7.56
CA VAL A 98 -1.94 -6.03 8.38
C VAL A 98 -2.48 -7.19 7.51
N SER A 99 -2.97 -6.89 6.29
CA SER A 99 -3.40 -7.91 5.32
C SER A 99 -2.26 -8.84 4.91
N ALA A 100 -1.09 -8.30 4.61
CA ALA A 100 0.12 -9.07 4.30
C ALA A 100 0.51 -10.02 5.44
N MET A 101 0.49 -9.52 6.67
CA MET A 101 0.86 -10.27 7.87
C MET A 101 -0.14 -11.39 8.18
N GLY A 102 -1.43 -11.16 7.87
CA GLY A 102 -2.46 -12.19 7.96
C GLY A 102 -2.25 -13.31 6.95
N ALA A 103 -1.96 -12.96 5.69
CA ALA A 103 -1.72 -13.92 4.62
C ALA A 103 -0.46 -14.78 4.86
N SER A 104 0.63 -14.17 5.33
CA SER A 104 1.92 -14.85 5.62
C SER A 104 1.80 -15.95 6.69
N ARG A 105 0.83 -15.84 7.61
CA ARG A 105 0.59 -16.87 8.65
C ARG A 105 -0.33 -17.99 8.20
N ALA A 106 -1.23 -17.72 7.27
CA ALA A 106 -2.15 -18.72 6.72
C ALA A 106 -1.43 -19.70 5.79
N GLN A 107 -0.40 -19.23 5.09
CA GLN A 107 0.35 -20.00 4.11
C GLN A 107 1.80 -19.57 4.17
N GLY A 108 2.71 -20.46 4.58
CA GLY A 108 4.14 -20.17 4.60
C GLY A 108 4.60 -19.75 3.21
N LEU A 109 4.79 -18.43 3.03
CA LEU A 109 5.43 -17.74 1.90
C LEU A 109 5.50 -18.54 0.59
N ALA A 110 4.34 -18.79 -0.01
CA ALA A 110 4.23 -19.13 -1.42
C ALA A 110 2.99 -18.43 -1.96
N CYS A 111 3.24 -17.42 -2.79
CA CYS A 111 2.23 -16.69 -3.54
C CYS A 111 1.55 -17.66 -4.50
N ASP A 112 0.30 -17.99 -4.23
CA ASP A 112 -0.74 -18.26 -5.24
C ASP A 112 -2.07 -18.49 -4.50
N ALA A 113 -2.92 -17.47 -4.52
CA ALA A 113 -4.32 -17.61 -4.14
C ALA A 113 -5.18 -17.08 -5.29
N SER A 114 -5.20 -17.85 -6.37
CA SER A 114 -6.39 -17.92 -7.21
C SER A 114 -7.38 -18.92 -6.59
N ALA A 115 -8.66 -18.60 -6.71
CA ALA A 115 -9.84 -19.39 -6.37
C ALA A 115 -10.34 -19.37 -4.92
N ASP A 116 -11.55 -18.81 -4.78
CA ASP A 116 -12.60 -19.23 -3.86
C ASP A 116 -12.28 -19.34 -2.37
N TYR A 117 -12.17 -18.19 -1.72
CA TYR A 117 -12.71 -18.05 -0.36
C TYR A 117 -13.57 -16.80 -0.28
N GLY A 118 -14.86 -17.03 -0.02
CA GLY A 118 -15.86 -15.99 0.16
C GLY A 118 -15.46 -15.00 1.26
N GLU A 119 -15.73 -13.72 0.98
CA GLU A 119 -15.80 -12.61 1.93
C GLU A 119 -14.52 -12.01 2.51
N THR A 120 -13.32 -12.51 2.24
CA THR A 120 -12.08 -11.74 2.53
C THR A 120 -11.77 -10.78 1.40
N ARG A 121 -12.42 -9.60 1.42
CA ARG A 121 -12.25 -8.48 0.48
C ARG A 121 -10.84 -7.82 0.46
N PHE A 122 -9.80 -8.45 0.98
CA PHE A 122 -8.46 -7.87 1.15
C PHE A 122 -7.33 -8.88 0.87
N ALA A 123 -7.40 -9.61 -0.24
CA ALA A 123 -6.30 -10.46 -0.68
C ALA A 123 -5.18 -9.58 -1.27
N LEU A 124 -4.09 -9.41 -0.52
CA LEU A 124 -2.86 -8.81 -1.04
C LEU A 124 -2.25 -9.76 -2.07
N ARG A 125 -2.03 -9.25 -3.28
CA ARG A 125 -1.35 -9.94 -4.37
C ARG A 125 0.06 -9.41 -4.50
N SER A 126 1.01 -10.31 -4.72
CA SER A 126 2.42 -9.99 -4.89
C SER A 126 2.86 -10.43 -6.28
N LEU A 127 3.49 -9.54 -7.04
CA LEU A 127 4.14 -9.86 -8.30
C LEU A 127 5.62 -10.16 -8.07
N ILE A 128 6.22 -10.94 -8.98
CA ILE A 128 7.65 -11.29 -8.94
C ILE A 128 8.55 -10.04 -8.98
N CYS A 129 8.08 -8.97 -9.63
CA CYS A 129 8.81 -7.69 -9.68
C CYS A 129 8.80 -6.91 -8.36
N GLY A 130 8.12 -7.40 -7.31
CA GLY A 130 8.03 -6.76 -6.01
C GLY A 130 6.88 -5.77 -5.85
N ILE A 131 6.07 -5.56 -6.90
CA ILE A 131 4.80 -4.83 -6.78
C ILE A 131 3.84 -5.64 -5.92
N HIS A 132 3.20 -4.95 -4.98
CA HIS A 132 2.09 -5.50 -4.21
C HIS A 132 0.83 -4.72 -4.50
N TYR A 133 -0.30 -5.41 -4.64
CA TYR A 133 -1.57 -4.71 -4.87
C TYR A 133 -2.73 -5.42 -4.21
N ALA A 134 -3.73 -4.64 -3.82
CA ALA A 134 -4.97 -5.17 -3.25
C ALA A 134 -6.14 -4.27 -3.63
N LYS A 135 -7.33 -4.85 -3.67
CA LYS A 135 -8.57 -4.08 -3.78
C LYS A 135 -9.01 -3.68 -2.38
N ILE A 136 -9.11 -2.39 -2.13
CA ILE A 136 -9.61 -1.81 -0.88
C ILE A 136 -10.85 -1.00 -1.26
N GLU A 137 -12.00 -1.45 -0.78
CA GLU A 137 -13.31 -0.91 -1.17
C GLU A 137 -13.52 -0.96 -2.69
N ASP A 138 -13.62 0.20 -3.33
CA ASP A 138 -13.78 0.39 -4.78
C ASP A 138 -12.48 0.73 -5.50
N LYS A 139 -11.33 0.76 -4.79
CA LYS A 139 -10.03 1.17 -5.33
C LYS A 139 -9.04 0.01 -5.39
N LEU A 140 -8.21 0.04 -6.42
CA LEU A 140 -7.04 -0.81 -6.54
C LEU A 140 -5.83 -0.06 -5.97
N VAL A 141 -5.30 -0.51 -4.84
CA VAL A 141 -4.10 0.09 -4.25
C VAL A 141 -2.88 -0.70 -4.70
N ILE A 142 -1.89 0.00 -5.26
CA ILE A 142 -0.67 -0.54 -5.84
C ILE A 142 0.53 0.05 -5.08
N LEU A 143 1.33 -0.80 -4.48
CA LEU A 143 2.57 -0.46 -3.80
C LEU A 143 3.75 -0.77 -4.71
N LEU A 144 4.44 0.27 -5.15
CA LEU A 144 5.62 0.11 -5.99
C LEU A 144 6.81 -0.45 -5.17
N PRO A 145 7.67 -1.29 -5.79
CA PRO A 145 8.94 -1.68 -5.22
C PRO A 145 9.92 -0.50 -5.21
N GLU A 146 11.11 -0.73 -4.66
CA GLU A 146 12.22 0.18 -4.84
C GLU A 146 12.53 0.34 -6.34
N ILE A 147 12.48 1.59 -6.82
CA ILE A 147 12.88 1.95 -8.18
C ILE A 147 14.03 2.95 -8.07
N SER A 148 15.20 2.50 -8.50
CA SER A 148 16.45 3.26 -8.39
C SER A 148 17.28 3.28 -9.68
N ASN A 149 16.88 2.51 -10.70
CA ASN A 149 17.57 2.39 -11.98
C ASN A 149 16.63 1.91 -13.11
N GLU A 150 17.14 1.85 -14.35
CA GLU A 150 16.38 1.45 -15.53
C GLU A 150 15.86 0.00 -15.45
N ASP A 151 16.62 -0.93 -14.86
CA ASP A 151 16.23 -2.34 -14.74
C ASP A 151 15.06 -2.51 -13.76
N SER A 152 15.13 -1.88 -12.59
CA SER A 152 14.04 -1.89 -11.60
C SER A 152 12.78 -1.22 -12.15
N SER A 153 12.95 -0.11 -12.87
CA SER A 153 11.85 0.55 -13.60
C SER A 153 11.22 -0.36 -14.66
N SER A 154 12.02 -1.03 -15.49
CA SER A 154 11.50 -1.90 -16.56
C SER A 154 10.73 -3.09 -16.00
N ARG A 155 11.20 -3.69 -14.90
CA ARG A 155 10.48 -4.76 -14.20
C ARG A 155 9.18 -4.26 -13.57
N ALA A 156 9.18 -3.08 -12.96
CA ALA A 156 7.98 -2.50 -12.38
C ALA A 156 6.95 -2.15 -13.47
N LEU A 157 7.37 -1.66 -14.64
CA LEU A 157 6.49 -1.44 -15.79
C LEU A 157 5.83 -2.74 -16.27
N ALA A 158 6.61 -3.81 -16.43
CA ALA A 158 6.04 -5.11 -16.80
C ALA A 158 4.99 -5.60 -15.79
N GLY A 159 5.22 -5.38 -14.49
CA GLY A 159 4.23 -5.70 -13.47
C GLY A 159 2.99 -4.81 -13.49
N LEU A 160 3.11 -3.53 -13.85
CA LEU A 160 1.94 -2.66 -14.04
C LEU A 160 1.08 -3.13 -15.21
N GLU A 161 1.69 -3.52 -16.33
CA GLU A 161 0.95 -4.07 -17.48
C GLU A 161 0.25 -5.39 -17.12
N GLU A 162 0.88 -6.25 -16.32
CA GLU A 162 0.23 -7.46 -15.79
C GLU A 162 -1.02 -7.10 -14.97
N ILE A 163 -0.94 -6.08 -14.10
CA ILE A 163 -2.12 -5.60 -13.35
C ILE A 163 -3.21 -5.08 -14.29
N VAL A 164 -2.84 -4.36 -15.36
CA VAL A 164 -3.80 -3.89 -16.37
C VAL A 164 -4.54 -5.06 -17.02
N GLU A 165 -3.83 -6.13 -17.38
CA GLU A 165 -4.45 -7.31 -18.00
C GLU A 165 -5.47 -7.99 -17.09
N PHE A 166 -5.17 -8.06 -15.78
CA PHE A 166 -6.05 -8.66 -14.77
C PHE A 166 -7.23 -7.76 -14.38
N GLU A 167 -6.98 -6.49 -14.06
CA GLU A 167 -7.98 -5.57 -13.47
C GLU A 167 -8.77 -4.77 -14.51
N ARG A 168 -8.23 -4.64 -15.74
CA ARG A 168 -8.89 -4.07 -16.93
C ARG A 168 -9.54 -2.69 -16.73
N TYR A 169 -8.93 -1.82 -15.92
CA TYR A 169 -9.42 -0.45 -15.67
C TYR A 169 -10.90 -0.41 -15.20
N ARG A 170 -11.24 -1.20 -14.18
CA ARG A 170 -12.61 -1.30 -13.62
C ARG A 170 -12.78 -0.65 -12.25
N SER A 171 -11.81 0.14 -11.83
CA SER A 171 -11.76 0.81 -10.54
C SER A 171 -10.78 1.97 -10.58
N ASP A 172 -10.92 2.88 -9.64
CA ASP A 172 -9.88 3.86 -9.34
C ASP A 172 -8.61 3.17 -8.87
N TRP A 173 -7.46 3.75 -9.18
CA TRP A 173 -6.14 3.23 -8.81
C TRP A 173 -5.49 4.19 -7.82
N VAL A 174 -4.88 3.67 -6.76
CA VAL A 174 -4.01 4.44 -5.86
C VAL A 174 -2.61 3.85 -5.97
N VAL A 175 -1.67 4.62 -6.51
CA VAL A 175 -0.29 4.19 -6.68
C VAL A 175 0.60 4.86 -5.63
N ASP A 176 1.22 4.04 -4.80
CA ASP A 176 2.10 4.47 -3.73
C ASP A 176 3.56 4.50 -4.19
N PHE A 177 4.17 5.69 -4.10
CA PHE A 177 5.52 5.96 -4.56
C PHE A 177 6.55 6.06 -3.43
N SER A 178 6.24 5.64 -2.20
CA SER A 178 7.16 5.83 -1.06
C SER A 178 8.54 5.18 -1.21
N GLN A 179 8.63 4.12 -2.01
CA GLN A 179 9.87 3.40 -2.28
C GLN A 179 10.58 3.89 -3.55
N VAL A 180 10.02 4.89 -4.23
CA VAL A 180 10.59 5.41 -5.46
C VAL A 180 11.42 6.66 -5.16
N ASP A 181 12.73 6.47 -5.06
CA ASP A 181 13.67 7.55 -4.77
C ASP A 181 14.04 8.34 -6.02
N THR A 182 14.17 7.65 -7.15
CA THR A 182 14.36 8.28 -8.47
C THR A 182 13.33 7.75 -9.45
N MET A 183 12.79 8.63 -10.27
CA MET A 183 11.77 8.28 -11.24
C MET A 183 12.33 8.35 -12.66
N PRO A 184 12.62 7.20 -13.30
CA PRO A 184 12.98 7.20 -14.71
C PRO A 184 11.86 7.80 -15.57
N GLY A 185 12.23 8.64 -16.54
CA GLY A 185 11.25 9.38 -17.35
C GLY A 185 10.28 8.47 -18.11
N ILE A 186 10.73 7.28 -18.52
CA ILE A 186 9.88 6.28 -19.18
C ILE A 186 8.81 5.71 -18.24
N PHE A 187 9.15 5.51 -16.97
CA PHE A 187 8.19 5.05 -15.97
C PHE A 187 7.08 6.07 -15.77
N LEU A 188 7.47 7.33 -15.63
CA LEU A 188 6.55 8.45 -15.47
C LEU A 188 5.61 8.60 -16.67
N ALA A 189 6.13 8.48 -17.89
CA ALA A 189 5.33 8.53 -19.10
C ALA A 189 4.26 7.42 -19.14
N ASN A 190 4.61 6.22 -18.70
CA ASN A 190 3.67 5.10 -18.62
C ASN A 190 2.61 5.30 -17.52
N VAL A 191 2.97 5.85 -16.36
CA VAL A 191 1.99 6.23 -15.32
C VAL A 191 0.98 7.26 -15.87
N ILE A 192 1.46 8.28 -16.59
CA ILE A 192 0.59 9.27 -17.24
C ILE A 192 -0.30 8.62 -18.30
N PHE A 193 0.25 7.70 -19.10
CA PHE A 193 -0.52 6.94 -20.07
C PHE A 193 -1.67 6.15 -19.40
N HIS A 194 -1.42 5.49 -18.27
CA HIS A 194 -2.46 4.78 -17.53
C HIS A 194 -3.51 5.70 -16.89
N GLN A 195 -3.12 6.90 -16.43
CA GLN A 195 -4.07 7.92 -15.99
C GLN A 195 -5.07 8.29 -17.12
N ASP A 196 -4.59 8.46 -18.36
CA ASP A 196 -5.46 8.78 -19.49
C ASP A 196 -6.41 7.60 -19.82
N ARG A 197 -5.91 6.36 -19.76
CA ARG A 197 -6.74 5.15 -19.98
C ARG A 197 -7.81 4.97 -18.91
N LEU A 198 -7.47 5.17 -17.64
CA LEU A 198 -8.43 5.16 -16.53
C LEU A 198 -9.50 6.22 -16.73
N ARG A 199 -9.11 7.46 -17.10
CA ARG A 199 -10.08 8.53 -17.38
C ARG A 199 -11.05 8.20 -18.50
N MET A 200 -10.56 7.60 -19.59
CA MET A 200 -11.43 7.15 -20.69
C MET A 200 -12.45 6.09 -20.24
N ALA A 201 -12.10 5.30 -19.22
CA ALA A 201 -12.97 4.30 -18.62
C ALA A 201 -13.87 4.86 -17.48
N GLY A 202 -13.73 6.15 -17.13
CA GLY A 202 -14.50 6.79 -16.06
C GLY A 202 -13.90 6.65 -14.65
N TYR A 203 -12.63 6.28 -14.56
CA TYR A 203 -11.88 6.10 -13.31
C TYR A 203 -10.68 7.05 -13.21
N ASN A 204 -10.03 7.10 -12.06
CA ASN A 204 -8.91 7.98 -11.76
C ASN A 204 -7.68 7.22 -11.25
N LEU A 205 -6.48 7.75 -11.53
CA LEU A 205 -5.26 7.37 -10.83
C LEU A 205 -4.94 8.43 -9.77
N TYR A 206 -4.81 7.97 -8.54
CA TYR A 206 -4.38 8.74 -7.39
C TYR A 206 -2.92 8.39 -7.07
N VAL A 207 -2.12 9.41 -6.81
CA VAL A 207 -0.71 9.31 -6.44
C VAL A 207 -0.59 9.57 -4.95
N SER A 208 0.21 8.76 -4.25
CA SER A 208 0.58 9.02 -2.87
C SER A 208 2.09 8.95 -2.67
N TRP A 209 2.60 9.80 -1.77
CA TRP A 209 3.99 9.77 -1.29
C TRP A 209 5.06 9.87 -2.36
N LEU A 210 4.77 10.58 -3.45
CA LEU A 210 5.77 10.85 -4.48
C LEU A 210 6.74 11.94 -4.01
N ARG A 211 8.03 11.62 -3.89
CA ARG A 211 9.04 12.57 -3.43
C ARG A 211 9.16 13.75 -4.42
N GLN A 212 9.05 14.98 -3.93
CA GLN A 212 9.19 16.17 -4.77
C GLN A 212 10.63 16.33 -5.30
N GLU A 213 11.62 15.93 -4.50
CA GLU A 213 13.05 15.97 -4.83
C GLU A 213 13.47 14.98 -5.93
N ALA A 214 12.62 14.00 -6.26
CA ALA A 214 12.87 13.08 -7.36
C ALA A 214 12.75 13.76 -8.74
N PHE A 215 12.32 15.01 -8.79
CA PHE A 215 12.02 15.75 -10.02
C PHE A 215 12.60 17.15 -10.00
N SER A 216 12.95 17.65 -11.19
CA SER A 216 13.20 19.09 -11.36
C SER A 216 11.93 19.90 -11.14
N ALA A 217 12.06 21.18 -10.79
CA ALA A 217 10.91 22.07 -10.57
C ALA A 217 9.93 22.12 -11.77
N GLN A 218 10.45 22.05 -13.00
CA GLN A 218 9.63 22.03 -14.21
C GLN A 218 8.83 20.73 -14.35
N GLN A 219 9.45 19.58 -14.04
CA GLN A 219 8.78 18.28 -14.04
C GLN A 219 7.72 18.22 -12.94
N THR A 220 8.04 18.70 -11.74
CA THR A 220 7.09 18.80 -10.62
C THR A 220 5.85 19.60 -11.00
N ALA A 221 6.01 20.81 -11.55
CA ALA A 221 4.88 21.64 -11.98
C ALA A 221 4.03 20.96 -13.06
N THR A 222 4.66 20.19 -13.95
CA THR A 222 3.95 19.41 -14.97
C THR A 222 3.14 18.29 -14.32
N LEU A 223 3.72 17.56 -13.37
CA LEU A 223 3.06 16.47 -12.67
C LEU A 223 1.90 16.95 -11.80
N GLU A 224 2.08 18.05 -11.07
CA GLU A 224 1.02 18.69 -10.30
C GLU A 224 -0.19 19.01 -11.17
N LYS A 225 0.03 19.45 -12.42
CA LYS A 225 -1.03 19.75 -13.36
C LYS A 225 -1.67 18.49 -13.96
N VAL A 226 -0.86 17.56 -14.45
CA VAL A 226 -1.34 16.38 -15.20
C VAL A 226 -2.07 15.39 -14.28
N LEU A 227 -1.50 15.15 -13.09
CA LEU A 227 -2.00 14.18 -12.11
C LEU A 227 -2.81 14.84 -10.98
N ASN A 228 -3.07 16.15 -11.09
CA ASN A 228 -3.81 16.94 -10.09
C ASN A 228 -3.24 16.78 -8.67
N LEU A 229 -1.96 17.09 -8.51
CA LEU A 229 -1.22 16.87 -7.26
C LEU A 229 -1.17 18.13 -6.37
N VAL A 230 -0.89 17.90 -5.09
CA VAL A 230 -0.62 18.90 -4.06
C VAL A 230 0.62 18.51 -3.28
N ALA A 231 1.49 19.49 -3.03
CA ALA A 231 2.67 19.31 -2.21
C ALA A 231 2.33 19.40 -0.71
N ILE A 232 2.68 18.36 0.04
CA ILE A 232 2.51 18.26 1.49
C ILE A 232 3.80 17.71 2.10
N GLY A 233 4.55 18.57 2.81
CA GLY A 233 5.73 18.15 3.58
C GLY A 233 6.84 17.50 2.75
N GLY A 234 7.08 17.99 1.52
CA GLY A 234 8.10 17.44 0.61
C GLY A 234 7.64 16.28 -0.28
N PHE A 235 6.38 15.86 -0.15
CA PHE A 235 5.77 14.82 -0.98
C PHE A 235 4.60 15.37 -1.79
N LEU A 236 4.31 14.76 -2.93
CA LEU A 236 3.16 15.04 -3.77
C LEU A 236 2.07 13.98 -3.56
N PHE A 237 0.83 14.44 -3.45
CA PHE A 237 -0.37 13.60 -3.31
C PHE A 237 -1.42 14.05 -4.31
N SER A 238 -2.26 13.15 -4.81
CA SER A 238 -3.46 13.56 -5.54
C SER A 238 -4.44 14.29 -4.60
N ARG A 239 -5.12 15.30 -5.16
CA ARG A 239 -6.16 16.06 -4.45
C ARG A 239 -7.46 15.28 -4.28
#